data_AF-A0A2K8U9W3-F1
#
_entry.id   AF-A0A2K8U9W3-F1
#
_cell.length_a   1.000
_cell.length_b   1.000
_cell.length_c   1.000
_cell.angle_alpha   90.00
_cell.angle_beta   90.00
_cell.angle_gamma   90.00
#
_symmetry.space_group_name_H-M   'P 1'
#
loop_
_entity.id
_entity.type
_entity.pdbx_description
1 polymer ?
#
loop_
_entity_poly.entity_id
_entity_poly.type
_entity_poly.pdbx_seq_one_letter_code
_entity_poly.pdbx_strand_id
1 'polypeptide(L)'
;MKTTVDLPDELLRQANTEAARRGLRLADLLAEALRRLLPPAQRLDSKQMQLEPGAMAADLSALMADGAGIIDSGVDDLASHPRHLEGFGRDALGHR
;
A
#
# COMPACT_ATOMS: atom_id res chain seq x y z
N MET A 1 21.78 -12.39 -7.90
CA MET A 1 22.14 -13.82 -7.97
C MET A 1 21.12 -14.54 -8.85
N LYS A 2 21.49 -15.65 -9.49
CA LYS A 2 20.55 -16.49 -10.25
C LYS A 2 20.08 -17.62 -9.34
N THR A 3 18.77 -17.81 -9.24
CA THR A 3 18.14 -18.86 -8.44
C THR A 3 17.13 -19.58 -9.32
N THR A 4 17.17 -20.90 -9.33
CA THR A 4 16.17 -21.74 -10.00
C THR A 4 15.18 -22.21 -8.94
N VAL A 5 13.88 -22.10 -9.22
CA VAL A 5 12.81 -22.55 -8.34
C VAL A 5 11.85 -23.41 -9.15
N ASP A 6 11.42 -24.53 -8.58
CA ASP A 6 10.40 -25.37 -9.18
C ASP A 6 9.01 -24.79 -8.86
N LEU A 7 8.21 -24.60 -9.90
CA LEU A 7 6.87 -24.03 -9.81
C LEU A 7 5.88 -24.98 -10.48
N PRO A 8 4.69 -25.21 -9.90
CA PRO A 8 3.63 -25.91 -10.60
C PRO A 8 3.27 -25.21 -11.91
N ASP A 9 3.05 -25.98 -12.98
CA ASP A 9 2.79 -25.45 -14.33
C ASP A 9 1.61 -24.46 -14.36
N GLU A 10 0.54 -24.74 -13.61
CA GLU A 10 -0.61 -23.86 -13.53
C GLU A 10 -0.26 -22.50 -12.91
N LEU A 11 0.60 -22.48 -11.89
CA LEU A 11 1.06 -21.26 -11.25
C LEU A 11 1.95 -20.46 -12.20
N LEU A 12 2.82 -21.14 -12.96
CA LEU A 12 3.64 -20.52 -13.99
C LEU A 12 2.78 -19.89 -15.10
N ARG A 13 1.71 -20.56 -15.54
CA ARG A 13 0.76 -20.01 -16.53
C ARG A 13 0.08 -18.75 -16.00
N GLN A 14 -0.48 -18.81 -14.80
CA GLN A 14 -1.13 -17.65 -14.17
C GLN A 14 -0.18 -16.47 -14.02
N ALA A 15 1.05 -16.72 -13.57
CA ALA A 15 2.06 -15.67 -13.41
C ALA A 15 2.45 -15.02 -14.75
N ASN A 16 2.56 -15.79 -15.83
CA ASN A 16 2.82 -15.27 -17.17
C ASN A 16 1.65 -14.41 -17.69
N THR A 17 0.41 -14.85 -17.49
CA THR A 17 -0.77 -14.05 -17.87
C THR A 17 -0.81 -12.74 -17.11
N GLU A 18 -0.53 -12.75 -15.81
CA GLU A 18 -0.52 -11.54 -14.99
C GLU A 18 0.65 -10.60 -15.34
N ALA A 19 1.83 -11.15 -15.66
CA ALA A 19 2.97 -10.37 -16.14
C ALA A 19 2.64 -9.66 -17.46
N ALA A 20 2.04 -10.38 -18.42
CA ALA A 20 1.59 -9.81 -19.70
C ALA A 20 0.52 -8.73 -19.50
N ARG A 21 -0.46 -8.95 -18.62
CA ARG A 21 -1.51 -7.98 -18.28
C ARG A 21 -0.95 -6.67 -17.73
N ARG A 22 0.14 -6.74 -16.97
CA ARG A 22 0.81 -5.57 -16.37
C ARG A 22 1.90 -4.96 -17.25
N GLY A 23 2.23 -5.58 -18.39
CA GLY A 23 3.35 -5.15 -19.23
C GLY A 23 4.72 -5.31 -18.54
N LEU A 24 4.83 -6.26 -17.61
CA LEU A 24 6.05 -6.52 -16.84
C LEU A 24 6.71 -7.83 -17.27
N ARG A 25 8.01 -7.97 -17.02
CA ARG A 25 8.69 -9.26 -17.14
C ARG A 25 8.32 -10.14 -15.95
N LEU A 26 8.22 -11.45 -16.16
CA LEU A 26 7.91 -12.43 -15.11
C LEU A 26 8.86 -12.30 -13.90
N ALA A 27 10.15 -12.06 -14.14
CA ALA A 27 11.14 -11.87 -13.08
C ALA A 27 10.85 -10.64 -12.21
N ASP A 28 10.37 -9.55 -12.80
CA ASP A 28 10.06 -8.31 -12.09
C ASP A 28 8.78 -8.50 -11.24
N LEU A 29 7.76 -9.18 -11.80
CA LEU A 29 6.54 -9.57 -11.08
C LEU A 29 6.86 -10.44 -9.86
N LEU A 30 7.71 -11.46 -10.03
CA LEU A 30 8.11 -12.36 -8.95
C LEU A 30 8.91 -11.63 -7.88
N ALA A 31 9.84 -10.74 -8.27
CA ALA A 31 10.59 -9.93 -7.32
C ALA A 31 9.68 -9.00 -6.51
N GLU A 32 8.68 -8.39 -7.15
CA GLU A 32 7.69 -7.56 -6.45
C GLU A 32 6.84 -8.38 -5.48
N ALA A 33 6.35 -9.55 -5.90
CA ALA A 33 5.59 -10.44 -5.04
C ALA A 33 6.39 -10.89 -3.81
N LEU A 34 7.66 -11.27 -4.00
CA LEU A 34 8.55 -11.64 -2.91
C LEU A 34 8.83 -10.48 -1.96
N ARG A 35 8.99 -9.25 -2.44
CA ARG A 35 9.17 -8.06 -1.58
C ARG A 35 7.91 -7.71 -0.79
N ARG A 36 6.73 -8.02 -1.31
CA ARG A 36 5.46 -7.82 -0.58
C ARG A 36 5.26 -8.87 0.50
N LEU A 37 5.67 -10.12 0.23
CA LEU A 37 5.49 -11.24 1.15
C LEU A 37 6.57 -11.28 2.24
N LEU A 38 7.82 -11.00 1.87
CA LEU A 38 8.93 -10.97 2.80
C LEU A 38 9.01 -9.55 3.40
N PRO A 39 8.96 -9.40 4.73
CA PRO A 39 9.26 -8.11 5.34
C PRO A 39 10.64 -7.65 4.84
N PRO A 40 10.88 -6.33 4.69
CA PRO A 40 12.19 -5.85 4.30
C PRO A 40 13.20 -6.47 5.25
N ALA A 41 14.11 -7.29 4.71
CA ALA A 41 15.17 -7.88 5.49
C ALA A 41 15.85 -6.71 6.18
N GLN A 42 15.64 -6.58 7.50
CA GLN A 42 16.44 -5.69 8.33
C GLN A 42 17.86 -6.09 7.98
N ARG A 43 18.60 -5.18 7.34
CA ARG A 43 19.99 -5.42 6.99
C ARG A 43 20.66 -5.75 8.30
N LEU A 44 20.93 -7.03 8.52
CA LEU A 44 21.81 -7.53 9.57
C LEU A 44 23.26 -7.22 9.16
N ASP A 45 23.49 -5.98 8.73
CA ASP A 45 24.80 -5.40 8.67
C ASP A 45 25.01 -4.82 10.07
N SER A 46 25.74 -5.58 10.86
CA SER A 46 26.22 -5.25 12.19
C SER A 46 27.10 -3.99 12.18
N LYS A 47 26.47 -2.82 12.02
CA LYS A 47 26.90 -1.47 12.44
C LYS A 47 25.89 -0.45 11.88
N GLN A 48 25.20 0.25 12.78
CA GLN A 48 24.35 1.43 12.51
C GLN A 48 23.07 1.08 11.71
N MET A 49 21.87 1.20 12.24
CA MET A 49 21.34 2.29 13.05
C MET A 49 20.08 1.77 13.73
N GLN A 50 19.94 2.08 15.01
CA GLN A 50 18.70 1.94 15.76
C GLN A 50 17.59 2.66 14.98
N LEU A 51 16.71 1.90 14.33
CA LEU A 51 15.40 2.40 13.94
C LEU A 51 14.46 1.96 15.05
N GLU A 52 14.23 2.88 15.97
CA GLU A 52 13.18 2.79 16.97
C GLU A 52 11.87 2.35 16.28
N PRO A 53 11.07 1.46 16.90
CA PRO A 53 9.84 0.89 16.31
C PRO A 53 8.68 1.89 16.09
N GLY A 54 8.96 3.19 15.92
CA GLY A 54 8.00 4.25 15.59
C GLY A 54 8.19 4.91 14.21
N ALA A 55 9.24 4.60 13.45
CA ALA A 55 9.56 5.31 12.21
C ALA A 55 8.78 4.85 10.95
N MET A 56 7.92 3.82 11.05
CA MET A 56 7.12 3.30 9.93
C MET A 56 5.69 3.83 9.86
N ALA A 57 5.33 4.79 10.71
CA ALA A 57 4.20 5.65 10.47
C ALA A 57 4.72 7.07 10.58
N ALA A 58 5.04 7.70 9.44
CA ALA A 58 4.76 9.13 9.38
C ALA A 58 3.28 9.21 9.72
N ASP A 59 2.96 9.70 10.91
CA ASP A 59 1.59 9.75 11.40
C ASP A 59 0.77 10.44 10.31
N LEU A 60 -0.23 9.73 9.77
CA LEU A 60 -1.07 10.28 8.72
C LEU A 60 -1.66 11.62 9.17
N SER A 61 -1.89 11.79 10.48
CA SER A 61 -2.31 13.05 11.08
C SER A 61 -1.29 14.18 10.84
N ALA A 62 0.00 13.91 10.99
CA ALA A 62 1.07 14.87 10.77
C ALA A 62 1.25 15.21 9.29
N LEU A 63 1.06 14.23 8.40
CA LEU A 63 1.11 14.46 6.95
C LEU A 63 -0.09 15.27 6.44
N MET A 64 -1.25 15.11 7.07
CA MET A 64 -2.49 15.79 6.68
C MET A 64 -2.75 17.08 7.49
N ALA A 65 -1.87 17.45 8.41
CA ALA A 65 -2.04 18.59 9.33
C ALA A 65 -2.33 19.89 8.58
N ASP A 66 -1.61 20.16 7.49
CA ASP A 66 -1.78 21.37 6.68
C ASP A 66 -3.11 21.40 5.90
N GLY A 67 -3.74 20.25 5.69
CA GLY A 67 -5.02 20.13 4.99
C GLY A 67 -6.24 20.14 5.91
N ALA A 68 -6.04 19.93 7.22
CA ALA A 68 -7.11 19.92 8.19
C ALA A 68 -7.63 21.35 8.42
N GLY A 69 -8.91 21.59 8.13
CA GLY A 69 -9.55 22.89 8.36
C GLY A 69 -9.24 23.98 7.33
N ILE A 70 -8.64 23.64 6.17
CA ILE A 70 -8.32 24.60 5.10
C ILE A 70 -9.57 25.22 4.44
N ILE A 71 -10.72 24.58 4.58
CA ILE A 71 -12.01 25.06 4.07
C ILE A 71 -12.86 25.47 5.27
N ASP A 72 -13.22 26.75 5.35
CA ASP A 72 -14.26 27.22 6.26
C ASP A 72 -15.62 26.72 5.76
N SER A 73 -16.11 25.67 6.39
CA SER A 73 -17.42 25.08 6.09
C SER A 73 -18.57 25.78 6.82
N GLY A 74 -18.29 26.73 7.71
CA GLY A 74 -19.26 27.33 8.62
C GLY A 74 -19.78 26.37 9.71
N VAL A 75 -19.17 25.18 9.85
CA VAL A 75 -19.55 24.14 10.81
C VAL A 75 -18.30 23.57 11.48
N ASP A 76 -18.27 23.58 12.82
CA ASP A 76 -17.09 23.21 13.62
C ASP A 76 -16.72 21.72 13.57
N ASP A 77 -17.69 20.84 13.37
CA ASP A 77 -17.49 19.38 13.33
C ASP A 77 -18.27 18.75 12.17
N LEU A 78 -17.54 18.41 11.11
CA LEU A 78 -18.05 17.69 9.94
C LEU A 78 -17.93 16.18 10.07
N ALA A 79 -17.05 15.69 10.97
CA ALA A 79 -16.63 14.30 10.98
C ALA A 79 -17.36 13.44 12.02
N SER A 80 -17.84 14.04 13.11
CA SER A 80 -18.48 13.30 14.22
C SER A 80 -19.99 13.49 14.26
N HIS A 81 -20.54 14.35 13.40
CA HIS A 81 -21.97 14.62 13.36
C HIS A 81 -22.68 13.79 12.27
N PRO A 82 -23.55 12.83 12.63
CA PRO A 82 -24.10 11.87 11.67
C PRO A 82 -24.87 12.48 10.49
N ARG A 83 -25.49 13.64 10.71
CA ARG A 83 -26.21 14.40 9.67
C ARG A 83 -25.32 14.85 8.51
N HIS A 84 -24.03 15.09 8.77
CA HIS A 84 -23.09 15.60 7.76
C HIS A 84 -22.39 14.48 6.98
N LEU A 85 -22.50 13.24 7.49
CA LEU A 85 -22.02 12.02 6.83
C LEU A 85 -23.11 11.33 6.02
N GLU A 86 -24.33 11.88 5.99
CA GLU A 86 -25.44 11.27 5.26
C GLU A 86 -25.16 11.27 3.75
N GLY A 87 -25.12 10.08 3.15
CA GLY A 87 -24.82 9.91 1.72
C GLY A 87 -23.33 9.90 1.37
N PHE A 88 -22.43 10.12 2.33
CA PHE A 88 -21.00 10.02 2.09
C PHE A 88 -20.61 8.62 1.60
N GLY A 89 -19.85 8.54 0.51
CA GLY A 89 -19.38 7.27 -0.07
C GLY A 89 -20.38 6.50 -0.92
N ARG A 90 -21.64 6.96 -1.07
CA ARG A 90 -22.62 6.30 -1.97
C ARG A 90 -22.20 6.35 -3.44
N ASP A 91 -21.57 7.44 -3.86
CA ASP A 91 -21.11 7.63 -5.25
C ASP A 91 -19.73 7.00 -5.52
N ALA A 92 -19.00 6.62 -4.46
CA ALA A 92 -17.66 6.04 -4.57
C ALA A 92 -17.66 4.55 -4.97
N LEU A 93 -18.83 3.90 -5.00
CA LEU A 93 -18.94 2.47 -5.32
C LEU A 93 -18.89 2.18 -6.83
N GLY A 94 -18.99 3.19 -7.68
CA GLY A 94 -19.07 3.03 -9.14
C GLY A 94 -20.32 2.23 -9.57
N HIS A 95 -20.72 2.34 -10.84
CA HIS A 95 -21.80 1.50 -11.36
C HIS A 95 -21.35 0.03 -11.38
N ARG A 96 -21.88 -0.78 -10.45
CA ARG A 96 -21.82 -2.24 -10.52
C ARG A 96 -23.05 -2.78 -11.23
#